data_AF-A0A7S3IQ08-F1
#
_entry.id   AF-A0A7S3IQ08-F1
#
_cell.length_a   1.000
_cell.length_b   1.000
_cell.length_c   1.000
_cell.angle_alpha   90.00
_cell.angle_beta   90.00
_cell.angle_gamma   90.00
#
_symmetry.space_group_name_H-M   'P 1'
#
loop_
_entity.id
_entity.type
_entity.pdbx_description
1 polymer ?
#
loop_
_entity_poly.entity_id
_entity_poly.type
_entity_poly.pdbx_seq_one_letter_code
_entity_poly.pdbx_strand_id
1 'polypeptide(L)'
;FQQDTRRKKDPPKFRKVVRSQHRSSTSQAKAFHQAIHLKQQKAELAAVMAARAEEFEASLSKVIIFNVREVRYDIVKNLAKKVFGWRCTRQKPDKESGSDALTHAKADWDIVWIDADFHVDRLRSLKSYQKINHFPGMTVLTLKNNLAKYLKLMQKQIGPAEFGFFPKTWIFP
;
A
#
# COMPACT_ATOMS: atom_id res chain seq x y z
N PHE A 1 72.00 -64.64 37.94
CA PHE A 1 72.24 -63.70 36.82
C PHE A 1 71.02 -63.74 35.93
N GLN A 2 70.19 -62.73 35.72
CA GLN A 2 70.15 -61.30 36.04
C GLN A 2 68.68 -60.94 36.35
N GLN A 3 68.48 -60.01 37.26
CA GLN A 3 67.22 -59.27 37.37
C GLN A 3 67.11 -58.33 36.17
N ASP A 4 65.97 -58.28 35.47
CA ASP A 4 65.55 -57.03 34.86
C ASP A 4 64.02 -56.93 34.75
N THR A 5 63.59 -55.69 34.77
CA THR A 5 62.42 -55.12 35.37
C THR A 5 61.34 -54.89 34.32
N ARG A 6 60.12 -55.41 34.57
CA ARG A 6 58.94 -55.08 33.77
C ARG A 6 58.53 -53.63 34.08
N ARG A 7 59.09 -52.66 33.35
CA ARG A 7 58.60 -51.27 33.31
C ARG A 7 57.19 -51.22 32.73
N LYS A 8 56.21 -50.91 33.58
CA LYS A 8 54.89 -50.44 33.17
C LYS A 8 55.08 -49.13 32.38
N LYS A 9 54.62 -49.07 31.13
CA LYS A 9 54.54 -47.83 30.36
C LYS A 9 53.32 -47.05 30.86
N ASP A 10 53.56 -45.87 31.43
CA ASP A 10 52.51 -44.90 31.74
C ASP A 10 51.75 -44.48 30.46
N PRO A 11 50.44 -44.19 30.53
CA PRO A 11 49.70 -43.69 29.37
C PRO A 11 50.21 -42.30 28.96
N PRO A 12 50.13 -41.94 27.66
CA PRO A 12 50.66 -40.66 27.19
C PRO A 12 49.86 -39.52 27.82
N LYS A 13 50.57 -38.62 28.52
CA LYS A 13 50.01 -37.35 29.00
C LYS A 13 49.52 -36.56 27.78
N PHE A 14 48.21 -36.47 27.59
CA PHE A 14 47.61 -35.53 26.64
C PHE A 14 47.97 -34.11 27.09
N ARG A 15 49.04 -33.57 26.52
CA ARG A 15 49.34 -32.14 26.58
C ARG A 15 48.15 -31.47 25.90
N LYS A 16 47.30 -30.74 26.64
CA LYS A 16 46.32 -29.83 26.03
C LYS A 16 47.13 -28.90 25.13
N VAL A 17 47.10 -29.15 23.82
CA VAL A 17 47.51 -28.17 22.84
C VAL A 17 46.45 -27.08 22.97
N VAL A 18 46.74 -26.05 23.76
CA VAL A 18 46.07 -24.77 23.64
C VAL A 18 46.45 -24.29 22.25
N ARG A 19 45.69 -24.68 21.22
CA ARG A 19 45.72 -24.02 19.93
C ARG A 19 45.37 -22.58 20.25
N SER A 20 46.37 -21.70 20.27
CA SER A 20 46.11 -20.28 20.30
C SER A 20 45.17 -19.99 19.14
N GLN A 21 43.95 -19.55 19.43
CA GLN A 21 43.11 -18.96 18.42
C GLN A 21 43.70 -17.58 18.08
N HIS A 22 44.89 -17.55 17.49
CA HIS A 22 45.24 -16.46 16.62
C HIS A 22 44.47 -16.67 15.33
N ARG A 23 43.16 -16.36 15.35
CA ARG A 23 42.53 -15.81 14.15
C ARG A 23 43.41 -14.64 13.76
N SER A 24 44.09 -14.72 12.62
CA SER A 24 44.97 -13.66 12.16
C SER A 24 44.22 -12.33 12.25
N SER A 25 44.78 -11.36 12.96
CA SER A 25 44.20 -10.01 13.11
C SER A 25 43.81 -9.40 11.76
N THR A 26 44.51 -9.83 10.71
CA THR A 26 44.29 -9.51 9.30
C THR A 26 42.92 -9.98 8.76
N SER A 27 42.39 -11.12 9.20
CA SER A 27 41.09 -11.65 8.76
C SER A 27 39.91 -10.85 9.33
N GLN A 28 39.99 -10.47 10.61
CA GLN A 28 38.98 -9.59 11.23
C GLN A 28 39.04 -8.18 10.65
N ALA A 29 40.23 -7.64 10.39
CA ALA A 29 40.40 -6.32 9.78
C ALA A 29 39.84 -6.24 8.34
N LYS A 30 39.99 -7.31 7.54
CA LYS A 30 39.39 -7.41 6.19
C LYS A 30 37.86 -7.46 6.24
N ALA A 31 37.28 -8.25 7.15
CA ALA A 31 35.83 -8.31 7.32
C ALA A 31 35.24 -6.96 7.78
N PHE A 32 35.95 -6.23 8.64
CA PHE A 32 35.56 -4.89 9.08
C PHE A 32 35.60 -3.86 7.93
N HIS A 33 36.67 -3.85 7.13
CA HIS A 33 36.75 -2.99 5.94
C HIS A 33 35.65 -3.33 4.90
N GLN A 34 35.37 -4.62 4.68
CA GLN A 34 34.29 -5.05 3.80
C GLN A 34 32.92 -4.62 4.30
N ALA A 35 32.69 -4.67 5.62
CA ALA A 35 31.44 -4.20 6.23
C ALA A 35 31.27 -2.68 6.10
N ILE A 36 32.34 -1.90 6.26
CA ILE A 36 32.33 -0.44 6.04
C ILE A 36 31.99 -0.13 4.57
N HIS A 37 32.67 -0.78 3.64
CA HIS A 37 32.42 -0.61 2.21
C HIS A 37 30.98 -0.97 1.83
N LEU A 38 30.45 -2.08 2.36
CA LEU A 38 29.07 -2.49 2.14
C LEU A 38 28.07 -1.48 2.73
N LYS A 39 28.39 -0.89 3.89
CA LYS A 39 27.57 0.15 4.51
C LYS A 39 27.56 1.43 3.67
N GLN A 40 28.71 1.82 3.11
CA GLN A 40 28.83 2.95 2.18
C GLN A 40 28.03 2.70 0.90
N GLN A 41 28.19 1.53 0.27
CA GLN A 41 27.42 1.16 -0.92
C GLN A 41 25.90 1.18 -0.67
N LYS A 42 25.44 0.71 0.49
CA LYS A 42 24.02 0.79 0.87
C LYS A 42 23.55 2.23 1.04
N ALA A 43 24.39 3.11 1.61
CA ALA A 43 24.06 4.52 1.79
C ALA A 43 23.99 5.26 0.45
N GLU A 44 24.94 5.01 -0.45
CA GLU A 44 24.93 5.56 -1.82
C GLU A 44 23.72 5.10 -2.61
N LEU A 45 23.40 3.79 -2.56
CA LEU A 45 22.20 3.25 -3.19
C LEU A 45 20.93 3.91 -2.63
N ALA A 46 20.84 4.10 -1.32
CA ALA A 46 19.71 4.78 -0.70
C ALA A 46 19.58 6.24 -1.16
N ALA A 47 20.69 6.97 -1.29
CA ALA A 47 20.70 8.34 -1.80
C ALA A 47 20.22 8.43 -3.26
N VAL A 48 20.67 7.51 -4.12
CA VAL A 48 20.21 7.44 -5.52
C VAL A 48 18.70 7.16 -5.61
N MET A 49 18.19 6.25 -4.77
CA MET A 49 16.74 5.97 -4.72
C MET A 49 15.93 7.17 -4.23
N ALA A 50 16.43 7.92 -3.25
CA ALA A 50 15.78 9.13 -2.75
C ALA A 50 15.67 10.22 -3.83
N ALA A 51 16.78 10.50 -4.54
CA ALA A 51 16.77 11.47 -5.64
C ALA A 51 15.78 11.08 -6.76
N ARG A 52 15.72 9.79 -7.10
CA ARG A 52 14.76 9.25 -8.09
C ARG A 52 13.31 9.37 -7.60
N ALA A 53 13.06 9.24 -6.31
CA ALA A 53 11.74 9.43 -5.73
C ALA A 53 11.28 10.90 -5.82
N GLU A 54 12.15 11.86 -5.53
CA GLU A 54 11.85 13.29 -5.65
C GLU A 54 11.50 13.70 -7.10
N GLU A 55 12.27 13.23 -8.07
CA GLU A 55 11.99 13.47 -9.49
C GLU A 55 10.64 12.86 -9.91
N PHE A 56 10.32 11.67 -9.39
CA PHE A 56 9.03 11.02 -9.62
C PHE A 56 7.87 11.84 -9.05
N GLU A 57 7.99 12.38 -7.83
CA GLU A 57 6.98 13.23 -7.20
C GLU A 57 6.72 14.51 -7.99
N ALA A 58 7.78 15.19 -8.45
CA ALA A 58 7.64 16.38 -9.29
C ALA A 58 6.85 16.08 -10.58
N SER A 59 7.02 14.89 -11.16
CA SER A 59 6.28 14.47 -12.36
C SER A 59 4.79 14.29 -12.12
N LEU A 60 4.37 13.98 -10.89
CA LEU A 60 2.98 13.68 -10.56
C LEU A 60 2.08 14.91 -10.63
N SER A 61 2.60 16.09 -10.30
CA SER A 61 1.86 17.37 -10.37
C SER A 61 1.27 17.68 -11.77
N LYS A 62 1.79 17.04 -12.82
CA LYS A 62 1.38 17.26 -14.21
C LYS A 62 0.34 16.24 -14.71
N VAL A 63 0.03 15.22 -13.91
CA VAL A 63 -0.78 14.07 -14.34
C VAL A 63 -1.92 13.84 -13.37
N ILE A 64 -3.10 13.54 -13.91
CA ILE A 64 -4.26 13.17 -13.09
C ILE A 64 -3.99 11.86 -12.35
N ILE A 65 -4.20 11.90 -11.03
CA ILE A 65 -4.09 10.77 -10.12
C ILE A 65 -5.48 10.24 -9.80
N PHE A 66 -5.71 8.99 -10.21
CA PHE A 66 -6.95 8.26 -9.99
C PHE A 66 -6.83 7.31 -8.80
N ASN A 67 -7.62 7.54 -7.77
CA ASN A 67 -7.64 6.70 -6.58
C ASN A 67 -8.53 5.47 -6.79
N VAL A 68 -7.89 4.30 -6.83
CA VAL A 68 -8.55 3.01 -7.10
C VAL A 68 -8.75 2.14 -5.86
N ARG A 69 -8.54 2.69 -4.66
CA ARG A 69 -8.60 1.93 -3.40
C ARG A 69 -9.94 1.18 -3.23
N GLU A 70 -11.04 1.83 -3.60
CA GLU A 70 -12.40 1.34 -3.43
C GLU A 70 -13.06 0.91 -4.76
N VAL A 71 -12.22 0.65 -5.77
CA VAL A 71 -12.63 0.16 -7.09
C VAL A 71 -12.47 -1.36 -7.14
N ARG A 72 -13.59 -2.06 -7.16
CA ARG A 72 -13.73 -3.50 -7.31
C ARG A 72 -13.65 -3.92 -8.78
N TYR A 73 -14.22 -3.12 -9.69
CA TYR A 73 -14.31 -3.49 -11.10
C TYR A 73 -13.05 -3.14 -11.90
N ASP A 74 -12.40 -4.14 -12.49
CA ASP A 74 -11.16 -3.93 -13.25
C ASP A 74 -11.35 -3.10 -14.52
N ILE A 75 -12.55 -3.09 -15.10
CA ILE A 75 -12.86 -2.25 -16.26
C ILE A 75 -12.62 -0.77 -15.97
N VAL A 76 -12.98 -0.29 -14.77
CA VAL A 76 -12.78 1.12 -14.37
C VAL A 76 -11.29 1.43 -14.28
N LYS A 77 -10.49 0.53 -13.69
CA LYS A 77 -9.02 0.66 -13.62
C LYS A 77 -8.38 0.63 -15.01
N ASN A 78 -8.89 -0.23 -15.90
CA ASN A 78 -8.38 -0.38 -17.26
C ASN A 78 -8.68 0.86 -18.11
N LEU A 79 -9.88 1.43 -18.00
CA LEU A 79 -10.24 2.67 -18.68
C LEU A 79 -9.36 3.83 -18.22
N ALA A 80 -9.20 4.01 -16.90
CA ALA A 80 -8.33 5.03 -16.33
C ALA A 80 -6.90 4.97 -16.90
N LYS A 81 -6.32 3.77 -16.98
CA LYS A 81 -4.95 3.59 -17.47
C LYS A 81 -4.82 3.67 -18.99
N LYS A 82 -5.65 2.92 -19.72
CA LYS A 82 -5.47 2.68 -21.16
C LYS A 82 -6.10 3.76 -22.03
N VAL A 83 -7.24 4.30 -21.61
CA VAL A 83 -7.98 5.30 -22.39
C VAL A 83 -7.58 6.70 -21.96
N PHE A 84 -7.54 6.96 -20.66
CA PHE A 84 -7.28 8.30 -20.14
C PHE A 84 -5.82 8.57 -19.78
N GLY A 85 -4.97 7.54 -19.73
CA GLY A 85 -3.56 7.70 -19.35
C GLY A 85 -3.35 8.16 -17.90
N TRP A 86 -4.35 8.00 -17.03
CA TRP A 86 -4.28 8.42 -15.64
C TRP A 86 -3.41 7.49 -14.80
N ARG A 87 -2.69 8.07 -13.84
CA ARG A 87 -1.91 7.29 -12.87
C ARG A 87 -2.83 6.80 -11.78
N CYS A 88 -2.84 5.48 -11.57
CA CYS A 88 -3.66 4.87 -10.53
C CYS A 88 -2.88 4.73 -9.23
N THR A 89 -3.54 4.97 -8.10
CA THR A 89 -2.97 4.68 -6.79
C THR A 89 -2.78 3.16 -6.60
N ARG A 90 -1.92 2.78 -5.64
CA ARG A 90 -1.52 1.39 -5.38
C ARG A 90 -1.45 1.12 -3.89
N GLN A 91 -1.50 -0.16 -3.50
CA GLN A 91 -1.41 -0.51 -2.08
C GLN A 91 0.02 -0.44 -1.53
N LYS A 92 1.00 -0.85 -2.35
CA LYS A 92 2.42 -0.93 -1.97
C LYS A 92 3.23 0.19 -2.61
N PRO A 93 4.39 0.56 -2.06
CA PRO A 93 5.32 1.48 -2.70
C PRO A 93 5.74 1.00 -4.09
N ASP A 94 6.31 1.92 -4.87
CA ASP A 94 6.87 1.59 -6.17
C ASP A 94 7.95 0.52 -6.02
N LYS A 95 7.97 -0.46 -6.93
CA LYS A 95 8.99 -1.51 -6.89
C LYS A 95 10.35 -1.01 -7.35
N GLU A 96 10.38 -0.03 -8.24
CA GLU A 96 11.62 0.46 -8.86
C GLU A 96 12.13 1.70 -8.16
N SER A 97 11.28 2.70 -7.94
CA SER A 97 11.68 3.95 -7.27
C SER A 97 11.60 3.87 -5.74
N GLY A 98 10.94 2.86 -5.18
CA GLY A 98 10.67 2.77 -3.75
C GLY A 98 9.67 3.84 -3.23
N SER A 99 9.17 4.72 -4.12
CA SER A 99 8.34 5.85 -3.75
C SER A 99 6.96 5.41 -3.26
N ASP A 100 6.53 5.99 -2.14
CA ASP A 100 5.21 5.79 -1.56
C ASP A 100 4.19 6.87 -1.96
N ALA A 101 4.57 7.80 -2.84
CA ALA A 101 3.75 8.85 -3.45
C ALA A 101 2.34 8.39 -3.83
N LEU A 102 2.27 7.36 -4.67
CA LEU A 102 1.03 6.86 -5.24
C LEU A 102 0.35 5.80 -4.36
N THR A 103 0.80 5.63 -3.11
CA THR A 103 0.14 4.66 -2.24
C THR A 103 -1.24 5.14 -1.82
N HIS A 104 -2.18 4.21 -1.58
CA HIS A 104 -3.52 4.55 -1.09
C HIS A 104 -3.53 5.36 0.21
N ALA A 105 -2.43 5.31 0.97
CA ALA A 105 -2.29 6.02 2.24
C ALA A 105 -1.77 7.46 2.09
N LYS A 106 -0.93 7.73 1.09
CA LYS A 106 -0.21 9.00 0.96
C LYS A 106 -0.50 9.79 -0.31
N ALA A 107 -1.09 9.16 -1.32
CA ALA A 107 -1.36 9.82 -2.58
C ALA A 107 -2.24 11.05 -2.41
N ASP A 108 -1.75 12.18 -2.88
CA ASP A 108 -2.60 13.31 -3.20
C ASP A 108 -3.28 13.03 -4.53
N TRP A 109 -4.57 12.73 -4.50
CA TRP A 109 -5.32 12.27 -5.67
C TRP A 109 -6.29 13.34 -6.15
N ASP A 110 -6.65 13.29 -7.43
CA ASP A 110 -7.60 14.22 -8.05
C ASP A 110 -9.00 13.64 -8.17
N ILE A 111 -9.09 12.35 -8.51
CA ILE A 111 -10.37 11.68 -8.74
C ILE A 111 -10.37 10.39 -7.91
N VAL A 112 -11.46 10.15 -7.17
CA VAL A 112 -11.71 8.87 -6.51
C VAL A 112 -12.99 8.25 -7.06
N TRP A 113 -12.95 6.93 -7.28
CA TRP A 113 -14.13 6.16 -7.63
C TRP A 113 -14.41 5.14 -6.54
N ILE A 114 -15.65 5.13 -6.05
CA ILE A 114 -16.12 4.26 -4.97
C ILE A 114 -17.28 3.43 -5.50
N ASP A 115 -17.15 2.11 -5.42
CA ASP A 115 -18.19 1.17 -5.89
C ASP A 115 -19.22 0.80 -4.81
N ALA A 116 -19.00 1.20 -3.56
CA ALA A 116 -19.84 0.86 -2.41
C ALA A 116 -20.57 2.09 -1.87
N ASP A 117 -21.20 1.94 -0.70
CA ASP A 117 -21.92 3.03 -0.04
C ASP A 117 -21.01 4.22 0.28
N PHE A 118 -21.59 5.40 0.10
CA PHE A 118 -20.94 6.67 0.29
C PHE A 118 -21.57 7.44 1.46
N HIS A 119 -20.75 7.91 2.40
CA HIS A 119 -21.20 8.75 3.51
C HIS A 119 -20.85 10.22 3.27
N VAL A 120 -21.82 11.11 3.52
CA VAL A 120 -21.68 12.56 3.26
C VAL A 120 -20.50 13.20 3.99
N ASP A 121 -20.11 12.65 5.14
CA ASP A 121 -18.97 13.15 5.92
C ASP A 121 -17.67 13.17 5.13
N ARG A 122 -17.52 12.24 4.17
CA ARG A 122 -16.33 12.17 3.32
C ARG A 122 -16.25 13.36 2.36
N LEU A 123 -17.37 14.00 2.00
CA LEU A 123 -17.34 15.24 1.19
C LEU A 123 -16.67 16.39 1.93
N ARG A 124 -16.80 16.45 3.27
CA ARG A 124 -16.27 17.55 4.07
C ARG A 124 -14.75 17.61 4.08
N SER A 125 -14.09 16.47 3.88
CA SER A 125 -12.63 16.36 3.83
C SER A 125 -12.05 16.52 2.43
N LEU A 126 -12.89 16.69 1.39
CA LEU A 126 -12.41 16.82 0.02
C LEU A 126 -11.80 18.19 -0.20
N LYS A 127 -10.67 18.21 -0.92
CA LYS A 127 -10.09 19.45 -1.43
C LYS A 127 -10.92 19.96 -2.61
N SER A 128 -10.87 21.25 -2.90
CA SER A 128 -11.71 21.88 -3.94
C SER A 128 -11.53 21.30 -5.35
N TYR A 129 -10.33 20.83 -5.69
CA TYR A 129 -10.03 20.20 -6.97
C TYR A 129 -10.46 18.73 -7.04
N GLN A 130 -10.64 18.07 -5.89
CA GLN A 130 -10.94 16.65 -5.83
C GLN A 130 -12.35 16.36 -6.31
N LYS A 131 -12.49 15.26 -7.06
CA LYS A 131 -13.76 14.79 -7.61
C LYS A 131 -14.07 13.36 -7.17
N ILE A 132 -15.36 13.10 -7.00
CA ILE A 132 -15.92 11.83 -6.57
C ILE A 132 -17.15 11.50 -7.42
N ASN A 133 -17.39 10.21 -7.65
CA ASN A 133 -18.51 9.71 -8.45
C ASN A 133 -19.87 9.65 -7.71
N HIS A 134 -19.99 10.26 -6.53
CA HIS A 134 -21.20 10.23 -5.70
C HIS A 134 -21.70 11.63 -5.39
N PHE A 135 -23.02 11.83 -5.45
CA PHE A 135 -23.66 13.09 -5.07
C PHE A 135 -24.20 13.05 -3.63
N PRO A 136 -24.08 14.14 -2.86
CA PRO A 136 -24.75 14.23 -1.57
C PRO A 136 -26.26 14.10 -1.73
N GLY A 137 -26.91 13.34 -0.83
CA GLY A 137 -28.36 13.19 -0.83
C GLY A 137 -28.94 12.23 -1.87
N MET A 138 -28.11 11.53 -2.66
CA MET A 138 -28.62 10.55 -3.63
C MET A 138 -29.48 9.44 -3.01
N THR A 139 -29.28 9.15 -1.71
CA THR A 139 -30.08 8.20 -0.91
C THR A 139 -31.56 8.55 -0.81
N VAL A 140 -31.96 9.78 -1.14
CA VAL A 140 -33.36 10.20 -1.30
C VAL A 140 -34.05 9.38 -2.41
N LEU A 141 -33.33 9.08 -3.49
CA LEU A 141 -33.84 8.33 -4.63
C LEU A 141 -33.34 6.88 -4.69
N THR A 142 -32.12 6.60 -4.24
CA THR A 142 -31.51 5.27 -4.39
C THR A 142 -31.93 4.26 -3.32
N LEU A 143 -32.35 4.71 -2.13
CA LEU A 143 -32.89 3.82 -1.10
C LEU A 143 -34.38 3.58 -1.33
N LYS A 144 -34.79 2.32 -1.46
CA LYS A 144 -36.19 1.93 -1.75
C LYS A 144 -37.21 2.53 -0.78
N ASN A 145 -36.87 2.60 0.51
CA ASN A 145 -37.77 3.16 1.53
C ASN A 145 -37.98 4.67 1.32
N ASN A 146 -36.89 5.41 1.06
CA ASN A 146 -36.97 6.84 0.77
C ASN A 146 -37.67 7.10 -0.56
N LEU A 147 -37.30 6.35 -1.61
CA LEU A 147 -37.91 6.44 -2.92
C LEU A 147 -39.43 6.25 -2.82
N ALA A 148 -39.89 5.22 -2.12
CA ALA A 148 -41.31 4.97 -1.90
C ALA A 148 -41.99 6.11 -1.14
N LYS A 149 -41.35 6.65 -0.10
CA LYS A 149 -41.86 7.79 0.68
C LYS A 149 -42.03 9.03 -0.20
N TYR A 150 -41.01 9.40 -0.98
CA TYR A 150 -41.03 10.61 -1.79
C TYR A 150 -41.90 10.48 -3.03
N LEU A 151 -41.93 9.33 -3.72
CA LEU A 151 -42.85 9.11 -4.84
C LEU A 151 -44.31 9.12 -4.38
N LYS A 152 -44.62 8.57 -3.19
CA LYS A 152 -45.97 8.64 -2.63
C LYS A 152 -46.39 10.08 -2.28
N LEU A 153 -45.46 10.90 -1.80
CA LEU A 153 -45.68 12.33 -1.57
C LEU A 153 -45.96 13.06 -2.89
N MET A 154 -45.14 12.83 -3.93
CA MET A 154 -45.31 13.46 -5.24
C MET A 154 -46.60 13.02 -5.93
N GLN A 155 -46.93 11.72 -5.90
CA GLN A 155 -48.20 11.20 -6.42
C GLN A 155 -49.41 11.84 -5.74
N LYS A 156 -49.32 12.15 -4.44
CA LYS A 156 -50.38 12.86 -3.71
C LYS A 156 -50.48 14.34 -4.09
N GLN A 157 -49.35 15.02 -4.31
CA GLN A 157 -49.31 16.46 -4.57
C GLN A 157 -49.59 16.84 -6.02
N ILE A 158 -49.02 16.10 -6.97
CA ILE A 158 -49.12 16.37 -8.41
C ILE A 158 -50.28 15.59 -9.03
N GLY A 159 -50.53 14.37 -8.53
CA GLY A 159 -51.63 13.53 -8.95
C GLY A 159 -51.18 12.18 -9.51
N PRO A 160 -52.10 11.20 -9.57
CA PRO A 160 -51.79 9.83 -9.98
C PRO A 160 -51.52 9.66 -11.48
N ALA A 161 -51.96 10.58 -12.34
CA ALA A 161 -51.73 10.51 -13.78
C ALA A 161 -50.23 10.64 -14.13
N GLU A 162 -49.55 11.64 -13.55
CA GLU A 162 -48.11 11.89 -13.77
C GLU A 162 -47.22 10.83 -13.10
N PHE A 163 -47.71 10.24 -12.00
CA PHE A 163 -46.99 9.22 -11.22
C PHE A 163 -47.59 7.83 -11.38
N GLY A 164 -48.20 7.53 -12.54
CA GLY A 164 -48.80 6.22 -12.84
C GLY A 164 -47.77 5.08 -12.95
N PHE A 165 -46.50 5.41 -13.14
CA PHE A 165 -45.39 4.45 -13.19
C PHE A 165 -45.02 3.89 -11.80
N PHE A 166 -45.45 4.54 -10.71
CA PHE A 166 -45.10 4.12 -9.34
C PHE A 166 -46.09 3.06 -8.83
N PRO A 167 -45.65 1.81 -8.57
CA PRO A 167 -46.55 0.76 -8.10
C PRO A 167 -47.00 1.00 -6.65
N LYS A 168 -48.14 0.40 -6.29
CA LYS A 168 -48.65 0.42 -4.91
C LYS A 168 -47.59 -0.17 -3.97
N THR A 169 -47.08 0.67 -3.07
CA THR A 169 -45.95 0.35 -2.18
C THR A 169 -46.28 0.69 -0.73
N TRP A 170 -45.88 -0.21 0.18
CA TRP A 170 -46.04 -0.08 1.63
C TRP A 170 -44.69 -0.22 2.31
N ILE A 171 -44.42 0.65 3.29
CA ILE A 171 -43.22 0.60 4.15
C ILE A 171 -43.70 0.05 5.48
N PHE A 172 -43.23 -1.14 5.85
CA PHE A 172 -43.54 -1.77 7.13
C PHE A 172 -42.61 -1.25 8.23
N PRO A 173 -43.07 -1.21 9.50
CA PRO A 173 -42.23 -0.89 10.65
C PRO A 173 -41.16 -1.95 10.89
#